data_AF-A0A3D1LPA2-F1
#
_entry.id   AF-A0A3D1LPA2-F1
#
_cell.length_a   1.000
_cell.length_b   1.000
_cell.length_c   1.000
_cell.angle_alpha   90.00
_cell.angle_beta   90.00
_cell.angle_gamma   90.00
#
_symmetry.space_group_name_H-M   'P 1'
#
loop_
_entity.id
_entity.type
_entity.pdbx_description
1 polymer ?
#
loop_
_entity_poly.entity_id
_entity_poly.type
_entity_poly.pdbx_seq_one_letter_code
_entity_poly.pdbx_strand_id
1 'polypeptide(L)'
;MKRFGSGLLDSSITRLWALVLLTLVTLYSGLAFAADRRELWHSRDQFVALERQESGDNGLVAANDHPVDISPDRLTSILGSIKVRFADSEKPGPLFTTPAIQVLAPHLQKALKQAAPGQDVVFAVFGLHDALYGLAKSPRVTTGRVFFKSGKLNLIVGLVQKDVNEREDRRLSPFTPGSRKTQASGEWTLLTDTPLVRGDWLAFGDDWQAPVVSSPVAEKKVATGPAATVQPAKRSEEVRKPAERLIILKELKEKGLITEDEYRSKRLEILNGI
;
A
#
# COMPACT_ATOMS: atom_id res chain seq x y z
N MET A 1 -85.13 18.61 -52.88
CA MET A 1 -84.02 18.27 -53.81
C MET A 1 -82.74 18.28 -52.99
N LYS A 2 -82.05 17.13 -52.82
CA LYS A 2 -80.72 16.81 -53.40
C LYS A 2 -79.68 17.94 -53.20
N ARG A 3 -78.43 17.75 -52.77
CA ARG A 3 -77.59 16.67 -52.22
C ARG A 3 -76.16 17.29 -52.15
N PHE A 4 -75.33 16.92 -51.17
CA PHE A 4 -73.85 17.11 -51.07
C PHE A 4 -73.33 18.56 -50.98
N GLY A 5 -72.32 18.95 -50.21
CA GLY A 5 -71.15 18.35 -49.51
C GLY A 5 -70.09 19.50 -49.52
N SER A 6 -69.11 19.70 -48.65
CA SER A 6 -68.38 18.93 -47.65
C SER A 6 -67.40 19.88 -46.94
N GLY A 7 -67.07 19.61 -45.67
CA GLY A 7 -65.74 19.90 -45.12
C GLY A 7 -65.57 21.20 -44.32
N LEU A 8 -65.23 21.05 -43.04
CA LEU A 8 -64.01 21.52 -42.38
C LEU A 8 -64.13 21.10 -40.89
N LEU A 9 -63.28 20.18 -40.41
CA LEU A 9 -62.05 20.50 -39.66
C LEU A 9 -62.39 21.28 -38.37
N ASP A 10 -61.97 20.92 -37.15
CA ASP A 10 -61.01 19.95 -36.68
C ASP A 10 -61.09 20.01 -35.14
N SER A 11 -61.60 18.98 -34.49
CA SER A 11 -61.62 18.85 -33.03
C SER A 11 -60.34 18.16 -32.57
N SER A 12 -59.20 18.84 -32.69
CA SER A 12 -57.87 18.28 -32.35
C SER A 12 -56.92 19.28 -31.66
N ILE A 13 -57.42 20.39 -31.09
CA ILE A 13 -56.55 21.46 -30.55
C ILE A 13 -56.30 21.37 -29.02
N THR A 14 -56.84 20.39 -28.30
CA THR A 14 -56.69 20.28 -26.84
C THR A 14 -55.96 19.02 -26.34
N ARG A 15 -55.10 18.42 -27.17
CA ARG A 15 -54.21 17.31 -26.74
C ARG A 15 -52.76 17.44 -27.24
N LEU A 16 -52.26 18.67 -27.40
CA LEU A 16 -50.89 18.90 -27.85
C LEU A 16 -50.13 19.94 -27.01
N TRP A 17 -50.29 19.90 -25.68
CA TRP A 17 -49.43 20.66 -24.74
C TRP A 17 -48.99 19.86 -23.50
N ALA A 18 -49.24 18.55 -23.46
CA ALA A 18 -48.86 17.67 -22.34
C ALA A 18 -47.73 16.68 -22.68
N LEU A 19 -47.03 16.86 -23.81
CA LEU A 19 -46.01 15.92 -24.27
C LEU A 19 -44.71 16.56 -24.78
N VAL A 20 -44.42 17.80 -24.34
CA VAL A 20 -43.12 18.47 -24.56
C VAL A 20 -42.42 18.83 -23.24
N LEU A 21 -43.07 18.60 -22.08
CA LEU A 21 -42.52 18.89 -20.76
C LEU A 21 -42.19 17.63 -19.92
N LEU A 22 -42.02 16.48 -20.58
CA LEU A 22 -41.56 15.22 -19.96
C LEU A 22 -40.38 14.56 -20.72
N THR A 23 -39.62 15.35 -21.49
CA THR A 23 -38.39 14.89 -22.16
C THR A 23 -37.19 15.80 -21.88
N LEU A 24 -37.32 16.77 -20.97
CA LEU A 24 -36.28 17.76 -20.68
C LEU A 24 -35.83 17.79 -19.20
N VAL A 25 -35.84 16.63 -18.51
CA VAL A 25 -35.23 16.49 -17.16
C VAL A 25 -34.29 15.27 -17.03
N THR A 26 -34.15 14.40 -18.03
CA THR A 26 -33.25 13.23 -17.94
C THR A 26 -32.10 13.24 -18.93
N LEU A 27 -31.59 14.43 -19.30
CA LEU A 27 -30.37 14.54 -20.10
C LEU A 27 -29.37 15.52 -19.47
N TYR A 28 -29.08 15.33 -18.18
CA TYR A 28 -27.91 15.94 -17.54
C TYR A 28 -27.31 15.02 -16.47
N SER A 29 -27.28 13.70 -16.72
CA SER A 29 -26.20 12.87 -16.18
C SER A 29 -24.99 13.07 -17.08
N GLY A 30 -24.44 14.29 -17.05
CA GLY A 30 -23.11 14.52 -17.58
C GLY A 30 -22.19 13.52 -16.89
N LEU A 31 -21.55 12.67 -17.67
CA LEU A 31 -20.37 11.92 -17.25
C LEU A 31 -19.27 12.92 -16.90
N ALA A 32 -19.39 13.56 -15.73
CA ALA A 32 -18.22 13.85 -14.96
C ALA A 32 -17.82 12.49 -14.36
N PHE A 33 -16.93 11.76 -15.04
CA PHE A 33 -16.01 10.87 -14.34
C PHE A 33 -15.12 11.76 -13.45
N ALA A 34 -15.74 12.37 -12.43
CA ALA A 34 -15.03 12.92 -11.29
C ALA A 34 -14.19 11.76 -10.76
N ALA A 35 -12.89 12.01 -10.60
CA ALA A 35 -11.90 11.01 -10.22
C ALA A 35 -12.52 10.03 -9.22
N ASP A 36 -12.61 8.76 -9.62
CA ASP A 36 -13.25 7.68 -8.85
C ASP A 36 -12.44 7.28 -7.61
N ARG A 37 -11.62 8.22 -7.16
CA ARG A 37 -10.55 8.14 -6.19
C ARG A 37 -10.67 9.34 -5.26
N ARG A 38 -11.04 9.06 -4.02
CA ARG A 38 -11.12 10.06 -2.95
C ARG A 38 -9.96 9.86 -2.00
N GLU A 39 -8.96 10.74 -2.07
CA GLU A 39 -7.84 10.73 -1.13
C GLU A 39 -8.32 11.16 0.27
N LEU A 40 -7.96 10.36 1.28
CA LEU A 40 -8.27 10.63 2.69
C LEU A 40 -7.04 11.09 3.47
N TRP A 41 -5.86 10.83 2.90
CA TRP A 41 -4.56 11.30 3.34
C TRP A 41 -3.60 11.36 2.16
N HIS A 42 -2.72 12.35 2.18
CA HIS A 42 -1.73 12.61 1.15
C HIS A 42 -0.50 13.28 1.79
N SER A 43 0.71 12.87 1.37
CA SER A 43 1.97 13.52 1.73
C SER A 43 3.04 13.25 0.68
N ARG A 44 3.41 14.26 -0.11
CA ARG A 44 4.22 14.08 -1.33
C ARG A 44 3.56 13.01 -2.21
N ASP A 45 4.30 12.01 -2.70
CA ASP A 45 3.70 10.95 -3.52
C ASP A 45 3.05 9.82 -2.70
N GLN A 46 3.03 9.92 -1.36
CA GLN A 46 2.35 8.94 -0.50
C GLN A 46 0.88 9.29 -0.34
N PHE A 47 0.02 8.28 -0.27
CA PHE A 47 -1.41 8.48 -0.13
C PHE A 47 -2.11 7.30 0.54
N VAL A 48 -3.31 7.58 1.06
CA VAL A 48 -4.36 6.59 1.33
C VAL A 48 -5.64 7.13 0.72
N ALA A 49 -6.28 6.36 -0.15
CA ALA A 49 -7.45 6.77 -0.90
C ALA A 49 -8.51 5.68 -0.93
N LEU A 50 -9.76 6.09 -1.17
CA LEU A 50 -10.84 5.19 -1.53
C LEU A 50 -10.99 5.20 -3.05
N GLU A 51 -11.04 4.03 -3.66
CA GLU A 51 -11.30 3.87 -5.09
C GLU A 51 -12.51 2.97 -5.30
N ARG A 52 -13.18 3.06 -6.45
CA ARG A 52 -14.15 2.04 -6.85
C ARG A 52 -13.49 0.66 -6.82
N GLN A 53 -14.25 -0.31 -6.31
CA GLN A 53 -13.85 -1.70 -6.29
C GLN A 53 -13.48 -2.15 -7.70
N GLU A 54 -12.28 -2.71 -7.86
CA GLU A 54 -11.84 -3.20 -9.16
C GLU A 54 -12.75 -4.35 -9.60
N SER A 55 -13.38 -4.20 -10.76
CA SER A 55 -14.32 -5.19 -11.32
C SER A 55 -13.65 -6.55 -11.51
N GLY A 56 -14.41 -7.64 -11.57
CA GLY A 56 -13.93 -8.98 -11.87
C GLY A 56 -13.88 -9.19 -13.39
N ASP A 57 -13.54 -10.39 -13.83
CA ASP A 57 -13.47 -10.71 -15.27
C ASP A 57 -14.84 -10.61 -15.96
N ASN A 58 -15.92 -10.90 -15.22
CA ASN A 58 -17.29 -10.81 -15.72
C ASN A 58 -18.00 -9.49 -15.36
N GLY A 59 -17.27 -8.47 -14.89
CA GLY A 59 -17.84 -7.18 -14.48
C GLY A 59 -18.64 -7.19 -13.18
N LEU A 60 -19.10 -8.35 -12.70
CA LEU A 60 -19.76 -8.52 -11.40
C LEU A 60 -18.73 -8.88 -10.32
N VAL A 61 -18.59 -8.02 -9.31
CA VAL A 61 -17.83 -8.32 -8.09
C VAL A 61 -18.81 -8.25 -6.94
N ALA A 62 -18.83 -9.31 -6.13
CA ALA A 62 -19.56 -9.24 -4.87
C ALA A 62 -19.00 -8.09 -4.03
N ALA A 63 -19.90 -7.29 -3.47
CA ALA A 63 -19.54 -6.14 -2.67
C ALA A 63 -18.61 -6.55 -1.49
N ASN A 64 -17.79 -5.60 -1.06
CA ASN A 64 -17.01 -5.73 0.16
C ASN A 64 -17.91 -5.57 1.39
N ASP A 65 -17.49 -6.14 2.51
CA ASP A 65 -18.13 -6.01 3.82
C ASP A 65 -17.67 -4.69 4.48
N HIS A 66 -17.99 -3.58 3.82
CA HIS A 66 -17.66 -2.22 4.24
C HIS A 66 -18.93 -1.42 4.59
N PRO A 67 -18.84 -0.43 5.49
CA PRO A 67 -17.65 -0.02 6.24
C PRO A 67 -17.29 -1.01 7.36
N VAL A 68 -16.02 -0.98 7.80
CA VAL A 68 -15.55 -1.79 8.93
C VAL A 68 -14.60 -0.96 9.82
N ASP A 69 -14.65 -1.18 11.12
CA ASP A 69 -13.72 -0.57 12.08
C ASP A 69 -12.71 -1.62 12.57
N ILE A 70 -11.49 -1.58 12.02
CA ILE A 70 -10.36 -2.40 12.47
C ILE A 70 -9.41 -1.51 13.25
N SER A 71 -9.09 -1.89 14.49
CA SER A 71 -8.25 -1.06 15.35
C SER A 71 -6.85 -0.81 14.75
N PRO A 72 -6.24 0.37 15.00
CA PRO A 72 -4.89 0.65 14.56
C PRO A 72 -3.85 -0.36 15.08
N ASP A 73 -4.04 -0.87 16.29
CA ASP A 73 -3.15 -1.89 16.87
C ASP A 73 -3.21 -3.19 16.08
N ARG A 74 -4.41 -3.63 15.69
CA ARG A 74 -4.60 -4.81 14.86
C ARG A 74 -3.96 -4.63 13.48
N LEU A 75 -4.18 -3.48 12.85
CA LEU A 75 -3.54 -3.14 11.57
C LEU A 75 -2.02 -3.09 11.69
N THR A 76 -1.50 -2.54 12.79
CA THR A 76 -0.05 -2.48 13.09
C THR A 76 0.54 -3.88 13.20
N SER A 77 -0.12 -4.78 13.94
CA SER A 77 0.32 -6.18 14.06
C SER A 77 0.30 -6.90 12.71
N ILE A 78 -0.78 -6.75 11.93
CA ILE A 78 -0.90 -7.37 10.60
C ILE A 78 0.19 -6.87 9.66
N LEU A 79 0.36 -5.55 9.52
CA LEU A 79 1.36 -4.98 8.62
C LEU A 79 2.79 -5.35 9.06
N GLY A 80 3.04 -5.40 10.36
CA GLY A 80 4.33 -5.75 10.94
C GLY A 80 4.71 -7.24 10.81
N SER A 81 3.72 -8.14 10.61
CA SER A 81 4.01 -9.57 10.44
C SER A 81 4.47 -9.93 9.03
N ILE A 82 4.27 -9.04 8.05
CA ILE A 82 4.55 -9.35 6.64
C ILE A 82 6.03 -9.12 6.34
N LYS A 83 6.69 -10.18 5.88
CA LYS A 83 8.08 -10.14 5.41
C LYS A 83 8.13 -10.32 3.90
N VAL A 84 9.24 -9.93 3.32
CA VAL A 84 9.54 -10.11 1.90
C VAL A 84 10.94 -10.69 1.76
N ARG A 85 11.10 -11.66 0.87
CA ARG A 85 12.39 -12.15 0.39
C ARG A 85 12.54 -11.73 -1.06
N PHE A 86 13.60 -10.99 -1.37
CA PHE A 86 13.99 -10.66 -2.75
C PHE A 86 14.93 -11.75 -3.29
N ALA A 87 14.91 -11.99 -4.60
CA ALA A 87 15.74 -13.03 -5.22
C ALA A 87 17.25 -12.77 -5.04
N ASP A 88 17.66 -11.51 -4.99
CA ASP A 88 19.03 -11.05 -4.79
C ASP A 88 19.44 -10.92 -3.30
N SER A 89 18.53 -11.22 -2.37
CA SER A 89 18.76 -11.14 -0.93
C SER A 89 18.60 -12.50 -0.25
N GLU A 90 19.66 -12.94 0.43
CA GLU A 90 19.61 -14.16 1.24
C GLU A 90 18.65 -14.05 2.43
N LYS A 91 18.53 -12.85 3.02
CA LYS A 91 17.77 -12.63 4.25
C LYS A 91 16.45 -11.93 3.95
N PRO A 92 15.32 -12.49 4.42
CA PRO A 92 14.04 -11.78 4.39
C PRO A 92 14.08 -10.53 5.27
N GLY A 93 13.45 -9.46 4.79
CA GLY A 93 13.23 -8.22 5.54
C GLY A 93 11.75 -7.98 5.79
N PRO A 94 11.40 -7.00 6.65
CA PRO A 94 10.01 -6.56 6.79
C PRO A 94 9.53 -5.91 5.49
N LEU A 95 8.29 -6.17 5.07
CA LEU A 95 7.69 -5.51 3.90
C LEU A 95 7.53 -4.01 4.15
N PHE A 96 7.08 -3.65 5.35
CA PHE A 96 6.91 -2.28 5.81
C PHE A 96 7.85 -1.97 6.96
N THR A 97 8.46 -0.78 6.95
CA THR A 97 9.22 -0.29 8.12
C THR A 97 8.28 0.13 9.25
N THR A 98 8.75 0.14 10.50
CA THR A 98 7.96 0.60 11.65
C THR A 98 7.42 2.03 11.45
N PRO A 99 8.18 3.03 10.96
CA PRO A 99 7.64 4.35 10.65
C PRO A 99 6.54 4.32 9.58
N ALA A 100 6.70 3.50 8.54
CA ALA A 100 5.67 3.33 7.50
C ALA A 100 4.36 2.77 8.10
N ILE A 101 4.45 1.80 9.02
CA ILE A 101 3.29 1.22 9.70
C ILE A 101 2.60 2.27 10.58
N GLN A 102 3.35 3.07 11.33
CA GLN A 102 2.81 4.13 12.19
C GLN A 102 2.05 5.20 11.40
N VAL A 103 2.48 5.48 10.17
CA VAL A 103 1.73 6.34 9.24
C VAL A 103 0.51 5.62 8.69
N LEU A 104 0.69 4.39 8.20
CA LEU A 104 -0.32 3.70 7.41
C LEU A 104 -1.51 3.21 8.24
N ALA A 105 -1.28 2.61 9.42
CA ALA A 105 -2.33 2.00 10.23
C ALA A 105 -3.50 2.94 10.60
N PRO A 106 -3.30 4.15 11.15
CA PRO A 106 -4.41 5.04 11.48
C PRO A 106 -5.17 5.53 10.24
N HIS A 107 -4.47 5.75 9.11
CA HIS A 107 -5.10 6.18 7.86
C HIS A 107 -5.88 5.05 7.19
N LEU A 108 -5.39 3.80 7.27
CA LEU A 108 -6.13 2.63 6.83
C LEU A 108 -7.40 2.41 7.66
N GLN A 109 -7.35 2.53 8.99
CA GLN A 109 -8.56 2.45 9.82
C GLN A 109 -9.57 3.51 9.36
N LYS A 110 -9.15 4.78 9.24
CA LYS A 110 -10.01 5.88 8.80
C LYS A 110 -10.65 5.56 7.44
N ALA A 111 -9.88 5.01 6.51
CA ALA A 111 -10.39 4.65 5.19
C ALA A 111 -11.36 3.46 5.23
N LEU A 112 -11.04 2.38 5.95
CA LEU A 112 -11.90 1.21 6.09
C LEU A 112 -13.25 1.54 6.76
N LYS A 113 -13.26 2.48 7.72
CA LYS A 113 -14.47 3.00 8.35
C LYS A 113 -15.34 3.84 7.41
N GLN A 114 -14.79 4.36 6.33
CA GLN A 114 -15.46 5.26 5.38
C GLN A 114 -15.72 4.61 4.01
N ALA A 115 -15.12 3.46 3.74
CA ALA A 115 -15.31 2.73 2.50
C ALA A 115 -16.77 2.30 2.34
N ALA A 116 -17.32 2.47 1.15
CA ALA A 116 -18.59 1.87 0.78
C ALA A 116 -18.40 0.39 0.34
N PRO A 117 -19.48 -0.42 0.29
CA PRO A 117 -19.41 -1.80 -0.18
C PRO A 117 -18.80 -1.96 -1.59
N GLY A 118 -18.96 -0.95 -2.45
CA GLY A 118 -18.38 -0.92 -3.80
C GLY A 118 -17.02 -0.22 -3.90
N GLN A 119 -16.28 -0.07 -2.79
CA GLN A 119 -15.00 0.63 -2.74
C GLN A 119 -13.90 -0.22 -2.11
N ASP A 120 -12.68 0.01 -2.57
CA ASP A 120 -11.45 -0.50 -1.98
C ASP A 120 -10.65 0.66 -1.38
N VAL A 121 -9.85 0.37 -0.37
CA VAL A 121 -8.81 1.29 0.11
C VAL A 121 -7.54 1.02 -0.69
N VAL A 122 -6.90 2.05 -1.22
CA VAL A 122 -5.57 1.94 -1.86
C VAL A 122 -4.56 2.84 -1.18
N PHE A 123 -3.29 2.46 -1.22
CA PHE A 123 -2.23 3.25 -0.62
C PHE A 123 -0.91 3.19 -1.40
N ALA A 124 -0.09 4.22 -1.18
CA ALA A 124 1.34 4.23 -1.43
C ALA A 124 2.02 4.78 -0.17
N VAL A 125 2.97 4.04 0.38
CA VAL A 125 3.71 4.45 1.59
C VAL A 125 5.21 4.26 1.38
N PHE A 126 6.00 5.17 1.94
CA PHE A 126 7.44 5.14 1.88
C PHE A 126 8.03 4.51 3.14
N GLY A 127 9.09 3.73 2.96
CA GLY A 127 9.97 3.25 4.02
C GLY A 127 11.42 3.53 3.67
N LEU A 128 12.24 3.80 4.68
CA LEU A 128 13.69 3.82 4.53
C LEU A 128 14.23 2.40 4.69
N HIS A 129 14.67 1.80 3.59
CA HIS A 129 15.20 0.44 3.57
C HIS A 129 16.71 0.43 3.38
N ASP A 130 17.35 -0.67 3.78
CA ASP A 130 18.77 -0.86 3.53
C ASP A 130 19.08 -0.83 2.03
N ALA A 131 20.06 -0.01 1.67
CA ALA A 131 20.62 0.09 0.35
C ALA A 131 22.14 -0.09 0.45
N LEU A 132 22.78 -0.35 -0.69
CA LEU A 132 24.25 -0.43 -0.77
C LEU A 132 24.83 -1.41 0.26
N TYR A 133 24.22 -2.59 0.37
CA TYR A 133 24.58 -3.64 1.33
C TYR A 133 24.56 -3.19 2.81
N GLY A 134 23.66 -2.27 3.16
CA GLY A 134 23.49 -1.74 4.52
C GLY A 134 24.35 -0.52 4.83
N LEU A 135 25.09 0.01 3.84
CA LEU A 135 25.89 1.22 4.01
C LEU A 135 25.05 2.50 3.91
N ALA A 136 23.87 2.44 3.28
CA ALA A 136 22.96 3.57 3.16
C ALA A 136 21.52 3.15 3.41
N LYS A 137 20.65 4.16 3.57
CA LYS A 137 19.20 3.97 3.55
C LYS A 137 18.64 4.67 2.31
N SER A 138 17.79 4.00 1.55
CA SER A 138 17.08 4.61 0.43
C SER A 138 15.56 4.63 0.68
N PRO A 139 14.84 5.69 0.26
CA PRO A 139 13.39 5.70 0.26
C PRO A 139 12.88 4.72 -0.78
N ARG A 140 12.05 3.78 -0.33
CA ARG A 140 11.37 2.81 -1.19
C ARG A 140 9.87 2.85 -0.95
N VAL A 141 9.10 2.72 -2.03
CA VAL A 141 7.64 2.73 -2.00
C VAL A 141 7.10 1.30 -1.99
N THR A 142 6.13 1.06 -1.12
CA THR A 142 5.24 -0.10 -1.22
C THR A 142 3.82 0.40 -1.45
N THR A 143 3.13 -0.17 -2.44
CA THR A 143 1.73 0.15 -2.72
C THR A 143 0.84 -1.04 -2.44
N GLY A 144 -0.43 -0.79 -2.20
CA GLY A 144 -1.38 -1.88 -1.99
C GLY A 144 -2.83 -1.48 -2.10
N ARG A 145 -3.67 -2.52 -2.15
CA ARG A 145 -5.13 -2.46 -2.13
C ARG A 145 -5.62 -3.28 -0.95
N VAL A 146 -6.49 -2.69 -0.14
CA VAL A 146 -7.00 -3.26 1.11
C VAL A 146 -8.53 -3.22 1.06
N PHE A 147 -9.16 -4.31 1.45
CA PHE A 147 -10.61 -4.40 1.59
C PHE A 147 -11.00 -5.49 2.58
N PHE A 148 -12.20 -5.39 3.15
CA PHE A 148 -12.73 -6.39 4.07
C PHE A 148 -13.83 -7.18 3.37
N LYS A 149 -13.73 -8.50 3.40
CA LYS A 149 -14.70 -9.37 2.74
C LYS A 149 -14.67 -10.77 3.32
N SER A 150 -15.85 -11.32 3.56
CA SER A 150 -16.08 -12.66 4.11
C SER A 150 -15.32 -12.88 5.42
N GLY A 151 -15.38 -11.89 6.32
CA GLY A 151 -14.69 -11.93 7.62
C GLY A 151 -13.16 -11.89 7.54
N LYS A 152 -12.60 -11.40 6.42
CA LYS A 152 -11.15 -11.32 6.23
C LYS A 152 -10.73 -9.93 5.75
N LEU A 153 -9.66 -9.41 6.35
CA LEU A 153 -8.92 -8.28 5.83
C LEU A 153 -8.02 -8.77 4.69
N ASN A 154 -8.32 -8.35 3.48
CA ASN A 154 -7.55 -8.66 2.29
C ASN A 154 -6.55 -7.53 2.03
N LEU A 155 -5.32 -7.89 1.70
CA LEU A 155 -4.26 -6.98 1.27
C LEU A 155 -3.64 -7.55 0.00
N ILE A 156 -3.68 -6.78 -1.08
CA ILE A 156 -2.99 -7.07 -2.34
C ILE A 156 -1.86 -6.07 -2.50
N VAL A 157 -0.62 -6.53 -2.58
CA VAL A 157 0.55 -5.67 -2.82
C VAL A 157 0.67 -5.35 -4.30
N GLY A 158 1.08 -4.12 -4.64
CA GLY A 158 1.37 -3.70 -6.01
C GLY A 158 2.87 -3.63 -6.23
N LEU A 159 3.43 -2.43 -6.02
CA LEU A 159 4.86 -2.21 -5.96
C LEU A 159 5.37 -2.67 -4.60
N VAL A 160 6.47 -3.43 -4.59
CA VAL A 160 7.09 -3.95 -3.37
C VAL A 160 8.47 -3.32 -3.21
N GLN A 161 8.60 -2.42 -2.24
CA GLN A 161 9.83 -1.65 -1.96
C GLN A 161 10.56 -1.20 -3.24
N LYS A 162 9.84 -0.56 -4.16
CA LYS A 162 10.46 0.01 -5.36
C LYS A 162 11.23 1.28 -4.97
N ASP A 163 12.45 1.45 -5.49
CA ASP A 163 13.20 2.69 -5.25
C ASP A 163 12.41 3.92 -5.71
N VAL A 164 12.43 4.98 -4.89
CA VAL A 164 11.73 6.24 -5.19
C VAL A 164 12.69 7.20 -5.88
N ASN A 165 12.38 7.54 -7.12
CA ASN A 165 13.03 8.65 -7.82
C ASN A 165 12.10 9.87 -7.77
N GLU A 166 12.49 10.90 -7.01
CA GLU A 166 11.69 12.13 -6.87
C GLU A 166 11.61 12.97 -8.16
N ARG A 167 12.45 12.67 -9.16
CA ARG A 167 12.44 13.38 -10.46
C ARG A 167 11.50 12.76 -11.49
N GLU A 168 10.98 11.56 -11.23
CA GLU A 168 10.06 10.88 -12.14
C GLU A 168 8.66 11.52 -12.08
N ASP A 169 8.09 11.81 -13.25
CA ASP A 169 6.72 12.29 -13.35
C ASP A 169 5.72 11.18 -13.00
N ARG A 170 4.98 11.36 -11.90
CA ARG A 170 3.96 10.40 -11.42
C ARG A 170 2.76 10.25 -12.36
N ARG A 171 2.56 11.17 -13.31
CA ARG A 171 1.56 11.00 -14.37
C ARG A 171 1.94 9.92 -15.37
N LEU A 172 3.24 9.76 -15.61
CA LEU A 172 3.80 8.77 -16.53
C LEU A 172 4.20 7.48 -15.80
N SER A 173 4.59 7.59 -14.54
CA SER A 173 4.98 6.48 -13.68
C SER A 173 4.18 6.50 -12.38
N PRO A 174 2.87 6.21 -12.40
CA PRO A 174 2.06 6.24 -11.19
C PRO A 174 2.47 5.14 -10.21
N PHE A 175 2.21 5.38 -8.92
CA PHE A 175 2.27 4.34 -7.90
C PHE A 175 1.02 3.47 -7.96
N THR A 176 1.06 2.47 -8.83
CA THR A 176 -0.05 1.55 -9.07
C THR A 176 -0.29 0.65 -7.85
N PRO A 177 -1.50 0.62 -7.27
CA PRO A 177 -1.85 -0.31 -6.20
C PRO A 177 -1.94 -1.75 -6.69
N GLY A 178 -2.01 -2.72 -5.75
CA GLY A 178 -2.25 -4.12 -6.09
C GLY A 178 -3.59 -4.33 -6.82
N SER A 179 -3.65 -5.34 -7.68
CA SER A 179 -4.84 -5.65 -8.50
C SER A 179 -5.52 -6.94 -8.04
N ARG A 180 -6.84 -6.95 -7.97
CA ARG A 180 -7.65 -8.16 -7.76
C ARG A 180 -7.51 -9.14 -8.93
N LYS A 181 -7.16 -8.67 -10.13
CA LYS A 181 -7.07 -9.47 -11.37
C LYS A 181 -5.68 -10.00 -11.64
N THR A 182 -4.69 -9.09 -11.63
CA THR A 182 -3.35 -9.38 -12.11
C THR A 182 -2.40 -9.48 -10.92
N GLN A 183 -1.65 -10.58 -10.86
CA GLN A 183 -0.58 -10.71 -9.86
C GLN A 183 0.50 -9.66 -10.13
N ALA A 184 0.93 -8.96 -9.08
CA ALA A 184 2.08 -8.07 -9.17
C ALA A 184 3.33 -8.83 -9.66
N SER A 185 4.08 -8.20 -10.56
CA SER A 185 5.34 -8.72 -11.07
C SER A 185 6.52 -8.32 -10.19
N GLY A 186 7.56 -9.16 -10.17
CA GLY A 186 8.83 -8.86 -9.53
C GLY A 186 9.54 -10.10 -9.02
N GLU A 187 10.81 -9.93 -8.66
CA GLU A 187 11.67 -10.99 -8.13
C GLU A 187 11.63 -11.01 -6.59
N TRP A 188 10.45 -11.23 -6.04
CA TRP A 188 10.22 -11.26 -4.61
C TRP A 188 9.17 -12.30 -4.23
N THR A 189 9.17 -12.69 -2.96
CA THR A 189 8.17 -13.59 -2.38
C THR A 189 7.75 -13.05 -1.02
N LEU A 190 6.44 -12.98 -0.79
CA LEU A 190 5.90 -12.63 0.51
C LEU A 190 6.04 -13.81 1.46
N LEU A 191 6.50 -13.52 2.68
CA LEU A 191 6.58 -14.47 3.78
C LEU A 191 5.63 -14.01 4.88
N THR A 192 4.71 -14.88 5.25
CA THR A 192 3.59 -14.58 6.14
C THR A 192 3.11 -15.86 6.81
N ASP A 193 2.50 -15.73 7.98
CA ASP A 193 1.92 -16.84 8.73
C ASP A 193 0.45 -17.11 8.34
N THR A 194 -0.13 -16.27 7.47
CA THR A 194 -1.44 -16.54 6.86
C THR A 194 -1.28 -17.12 5.45
N PRO A 195 -2.11 -18.09 5.02
CA PRO A 195 -2.11 -18.57 3.65
C PRO A 195 -2.28 -17.43 2.64
N LEU A 196 -1.52 -17.49 1.55
CA LEU A 196 -1.67 -16.59 0.41
C LEU A 196 -2.85 -17.03 -0.45
N VAL A 197 -3.70 -16.06 -0.84
CA VAL A 197 -4.73 -16.26 -1.88
C VAL A 197 -4.06 -16.36 -3.25
N ARG A 198 -3.05 -15.51 -3.46
CA ARG A 198 -2.17 -15.44 -4.64
C ARG A 198 -0.82 -14.89 -4.19
N GLY A 199 0.24 -15.00 -5.00
CA GLY A 199 1.62 -14.62 -4.61
C GLY A 199 1.79 -13.19 -4.05
N ASP A 200 0.85 -12.30 -4.35
CA ASP A 200 0.78 -10.89 -3.93
C ASP A 200 -0.45 -10.57 -3.04
N TRP A 201 -1.30 -11.55 -2.73
CA TRP A 201 -2.59 -11.35 -2.08
C TRP A 201 -2.66 -12.16 -0.78
N LEU A 202 -2.68 -11.43 0.34
CA LEU A 202 -2.85 -11.96 1.69
C LEU A 202 -4.27 -11.77 2.18
N ALA A 203 -4.77 -12.71 2.98
CA ALA A 203 -6.06 -12.58 3.66
C ALA A 203 -5.92 -12.93 5.16
N PHE A 204 -6.27 -12.00 6.03
CA PHE A 204 -6.19 -12.15 7.49
C PHE A 204 -7.60 -12.30 8.06
N GLY A 205 -7.91 -13.45 8.66
CA GLY A 205 -9.17 -13.66 9.38
C GLY A 205 -9.20 -12.95 10.73
N ASP A 206 -10.39 -12.90 11.32
CA ASP A 206 -10.59 -12.35 12.68
C ASP A 206 -9.84 -13.16 13.75
N ASP A 207 -9.68 -14.47 13.52
CA ASP A 207 -8.96 -15.42 14.36
C ASP A 207 -7.44 -15.31 14.28
N TRP A 208 -6.91 -14.61 13.26
CA TRP A 208 -5.47 -14.41 13.10
C TRP A 208 -4.91 -13.73 14.36
N GLN A 209 -3.71 -14.13 14.78
CA GLN A 209 -3.03 -13.55 15.93
C GLN A 209 -1.62 -13.18 15.51
N ALA A 210 -1.11 -12.07 16.05
CA ALA A 210 0.26 -11.69 15.83
C ALA A 210 1.17 -12.82 16.34
N PRO A 211 2.23 -13.20 15.60
CA PRO A 211 3.20 -14.14 16.12
C PRO A 211 3.73 -13.58 17.44
N VAL A 212 3.64 -14.38 18.50
CA VAL A 212 4.11 -14.00 19.84
C VAL A 212 5.63 -13.94 19.75
N VAL A 213 6.17 -12.77 19.42
CA VAL A 213 7.60 -12.54 19.50
C VAL A 213 7.90 -12.52 20.99
N SER A 214 8.38 -13.64 21.53
CA SER A 214 8.93 -13.72 22.87
C SER A 214 10.19 -12.83 22.92
N SER A 215 9.97 -11.53 23.01
CA SER A 215 10.98 -10.61 23.49
C SER A 215 11.24 -11.03 24.93
N PRO A 216 12.49 -11.35 25.33
CA PRO A 216 12.81 -11.41 26.73
C PRO A 216 12.77 -9.97 27.25
N VAL A 217 11.56 -9.47 27.50
CA VAL A 217 11.37 -8.38 28.45
C VAL A 217 11.77 -9.01 29.77
N ALA A 218 13.03 -8.82 30.12
CA ALA A 218 13.52 -9.05 31.47
C ALA A 218 12.59 -8.26 32.39
N GLU A 219 11.65 -8.98 33.00
CA GLU A 219 10.87 -8.54 34.12
C GLU A 219 11.88 -8.07 35.16
N LYS A 220 11.99 -6.75 35.31
CA LYS A 220 12.89 -6.10 36.26
C LYS A 220 12.36 -6.37 37.66
N LYS A 221 12.61 -7.58 38.17
CA LYS A 221 12.44 -7.92 39.58
C LYS A 221 13.62 -7.32 40.32
N VAL A 222 13.33 -6.28 41.10
CA VAL A 222 14.29 -5.60 41.98
C VAL A 222 14.75 -6.60 43.04
N ALA A 223 16.02 -7.02 42.98
CA ALA A 223 16.71 -7.66 44.07
C ALA A 223 18.16 -7.16 44.11
N THR A 224 18.51 -6.59 45.25
CA THR A 224 19.79 -6.03 45.66
C THR A 224 20.84 -7.13 45.89
N GLY A 225 22.03 -7.04 45.30
CA GLY A 225 23.18 -7.89 45.64
C GLY A 225 24.23 -8.03 44.52
N PRO A 226 25.55 -8.14 44.81
CA PRO A 226 26.55 -7.32 44.13
C PRO A 226 27.32 -7.97 42.96
N ALA A 227 27.73 -7.08 42.04
CA ALA A 227 28.89 -7.10 41.14
C ALA A 227 29.53 -8.45 40.77
N ALA A 228 29.28 -8.89 39.54
CA ALA A 228 30.16 -9.79 38.80
C ALA A 228 30.30 -9.29 37.35
N THR A 229 31.53 -8.86 37.05
CA THR A 229 32.26 -8.81 35.76
C THR A 229 31.43 -8.76 34.46
N VAL A 230 31.39 -7.57 33.86
CA VAL A 230 31.00 -7.36 32.46
C VAL A 230 31.96 -8.09 31.51
N GLN A 231 31.44 -9.11 30.84
CA GLN A 231 32.05 -9.72 29.66
C GLN A 231 31.25 -9.20 28.46
N PRO A 232 31.86 -8.46 27.50
CA PRO A 232 31.12 -7.93 26.37
C PRO A 232 30.69 -9.10 25.47
N ALA A 233 29.37 -9.29 25.36
CA ALA A 233 28.77 -10.20 24.42
C ALA A 233 29.22 -9.81 23.01
N LYS A 234 29.89 -10.74 22.34
CA LYS A 234 30.31 -10.65 20.94
C LYS A 234 29.11 -10.28 20.07
N ARG A 235 29.16 -9.04 19.62
CA ARG A 235 28.57 -8.50 18.39
C ARG A 235 28.56 -9.57 17.30
N SER A 236 27.41 -10.19 17.09
CA SER A 236 27.17 -11.09 15.96
C SER A 236 26.95 -10.27 14.68
N GLU A 237 27.99 -9.55 14.25
CA GLU A 237 28.07 -8.79 12.98
C GLU A 237 29.51 -8.77 12.42
N GLU A 238 30.22 -9.89 12.47
CA GLU A 238 31.33 -10.17 11.54
C GLU A 238 30.95 -11.49 10.87
N VAL A 239 30.86 -11.61 9.54
CA VAL A 239 31.98 -11.48 8.61
C VAL A 239 31.47 -10.97 7.26
N ARG A 240 31.65 -9.68 6.99
CA ARG A 240 32.07 -9.21 5.66
C ARG A 240 33.29 -8.34 5.93
N LYS A 241 34.42 -8.66 5.30
CA LYS A 241 35.70 -8.05 5.67
C LYS A 241 35.59 -6.53 5.51
N PRO A 242 36.08 -5.70 6.45
CA PRO A 242 36.08 -4.25 6.31
C PRO A 242 36.65 -3.78 4.95
N ALA A 243 37.61 -4.51 4.39
CA ALA A 243 38.15 -4.30 3.05
C ALA A 243 37.12 -4.45 1.92
N GLU A 244 36.22 -5.44 1.96
CA GLU A 244 35.17 -5.64 0.94
C GLU A 244 34.17 -4.49 0.95
N ARG A 245 33.82 -3.98 2.14
CA ARG A 245 32.93 -2.81 2.28
C ARG A 245 33.56 -1.55 1.68
N LEU A 246 34.87 -1.36 1.86
CA LEU A 246 35.61 -0.25 1.27
C LEU A 246 35.69 -0.33 -0.27
N ILE A 247 35.81 -1.54 -0.83
CA ILE A 247 35.80 -1.76 -2.30
C ILE A 247 34.45 -1.38 -2.88
N ILE A 248 33.35 -1.89 -2.30
CA ILE A 248 31.99 -1.58 -2.74
C ILE A 248 31.72 -0.07 -2.65
N LEU A 249 32.11 0.57 -1.55
CA LEU A 249 31.94 2.01 -1.36
C LEU A 249 32.67 2.83 -2.46
N LYS A 250 33.84 2.38 -2.90
CA LYS A 250 34.59 3.00 -4.00
C LYS A 250 33.87 2.84 -5.34
N GLU A 251 33.38 1.64 -5.66
CA GLU A 251 32.61 1.41 -6.90
C GLU A 251 31.35 2.27 -6.98
N LEU A 252 30.68 2.48 -5.84
CA LEU A 252 29.44 3.27 -5.77
C LEU A 252 29.69 4.75 -6.05
N LYS A 253 30.82 5.29 -5.55
CA LYS A 253 31.28 6.64 -5.90
C LYS A 253 31.60 6.72 -7.39
N GLU A 254 32.31 5.74 -7.95
CA GLU A 254 32.67 5.71 -9.37
C GLU A 254 31.44 5.65 -10.28
N LYS A 255 30.39 4.93 -9.86
CA LYS A 255 29.10 4.86 -10.56
C LYS A 255 28.21 6.09 -10.35
N GLY A 256 28.64 7.08 -9.56
CA GLY A 256 27.87 8.29 -9.25
C GLY A 256 26.60 8.02 -8.42
N LEU A 257 26.52 6.87 -7.75
CA LEU A 257 25.36 6.47 -6.94
C LEU A 257 25.39 7.07 -5.53
N ILE A 258 26.55 7.59 -5.12
CA ILE A 258 26.75 8.31 -3.86
C ILE A 258 27.63 9.54 -4.11
N THR A 259 27.47 10.54 -3.25
CA THR A 259 28.26 11.78 -3.29
C THR A 259 29.64 11.61 -2.62
N GLU A 260 30.56 12.54 -2.88
CA GLU A 260 31.91 12.53 -2.29
C GLU A 260 31.86 12.61 -0.75
N ASP A 261 30.93 13.37 -0.21
CA ASP A 261 30.78 13.58 1.24
C ASP A 261 30.19 12.32 1.92
N GLU A 262 29.25 11.64 1.26
CA GLU A 262 28.72 10.35 1.72
C GLU A 262 29.80 9.26 1.70
N TYR A 263 30.61 9.21 0.63
CA TYR A 263 31.76 8.31 0.54
C TYR A 263 32.75 8.53 1.69
N ARG A 264 33.12 9.78 1.97
CA ARG A 264 34.07 10.11 3.06
C ARG A 264 33.54 9.72 4.43
N SER A 265 32.28 10.06 4.70
CA SER A 265 31.63 9.76 5.99
C SER A 265 31.56 8.25 6.24
N LYS A 266 31.15 7.48 5.23
CA LYS A 266 31.02 6.02 5.33
C LYS A 266 32.37 5.31 5.40
N ARG A 267 33.39 5.82 4.70
CA ARG A 267 34.76 5.30 4.80
C ARG A 267 35.32 5.47 6.21
N LEU A 268 35.10 6.63 6.84
CA LEU A 268 35.53 6.88 8.22
C LEU A 268 34.81 5.98 9.22
N GLU A 269 33.51 5.77 9.04
CA GLU A 269 32.71 4.86 9.87
C GLU A 269 33.24 3.41 9.80
N ILE A 270 33.58 2.93 8.60
CA ILE A 270 34.15 1.60 8.41
C ILE A 270 35.56 1.50 9.04
N LEU A 271 36.41 2.51 8.87
CA LEU A 271 37.77 2.52 9.41
C LEU A 271 37.82 2.63 10.94
N ASN A 272 36.89 3.37 11.54
CA ASN A 272 36.77 3.49 12.99
C ASN A 272 36.15 2.23 13.64
N GLY A 273 35.60 1.31 12.84
CA GLY A 273 35.02 0.05 13.29
C GLY A 273 35.97 -1.16 13.18
N ILE A 274 37.23 -0.94 12.79
CA ILE A 274 38.33 -1.93 12.75
C ILE A 274 39.11 -1.85 14.07
#